data_AF-A0A1Q5RD87-F1
#
_entry.id   AF-A0A1Q5RD87-F1
#
_cell.length_a   1.000
_cell.length_b   1.000
_cell.length_c   1.000
_cell.angle_alpha   90.00
_cell.angle_beta   90.00
_cell.angle_gamma   90.00
#
_symmetry.space_group_name_H-M   'P 1'
#
loop_
_entity.id
_entity.type
_entity.pdbx_description
1 polymer ?
#
loop_
_entity_poly.entity_id
_entity_poly.type
_entity_poly.pdbx_seq_one_letter_code
_entity_poly.pdbx_strand_id
1 'polypeptide(L)'
;MYSAYLKMTCFEARGISMAVSEFVLFDRVVTKHGRTWRWSISDQLGRLLLAGTERSKSAAHYMAARAMFQLLLTASYRSGMNST
;
A
#
# COMPACT_ATOMS: atom_id res chain seq x y z
N MET A 1 8.10 18.05 23.49
CA MET A 1 6.86 17.38 23.95
C MET A 1 5.78 17.57 22.88
N TYR A 2 5.75 16.71 21.86
CA TYR A 2 4.59 16.62 20.95
C TYR A 2 3.92 15.27 21.22
N SER A 3 2.92 15.37 22.09
CA SER A 3 2.03 14.31 22.51
C SER A 3 1.05 13.98 21.38
N ALA A 4 0.75 12.69 21.23
CA ALA A 4 -0.48 12.14 20.67
C ALA A 4 -0.80 12.42 19.19
N TYR A 5 -0.08 11.78 18.25
CA TYR A 5 -0.73 11.34 17.01
C TYR A 5 -0.26 9.94 16.61
N LEU A 6 -1.24 9.09 16.33
CA LEU A 6 -1.15 7.77 15.69
C LEU A 6 -0.85 6.59 16.63
N LYS A 7 -1.71 6.47 17.64
CA LYS A 7 -2.28 5.16 18.01
C LYS A 7 -3.07 4.63 16.80
N MET A 8 -2.38 4.03 15.81
CA MET A 8 -3.02 3.18 14.78
C MET A 8 -2.60 1.74 15.04
N THR A 9 -3.09 1.24 16.17
CA THR A 9 -3.18 -0.19 16.46
C THR A 9 -4.26 -0.80 15.57
N CYS A 10 -3.88 -1.85 14.85
CA CYS A 10 -4.73 -2.86 14.22
C CYS A 10 -5.92 -2.32 13.41
N PHE A 11 -5.72 -2.10 12.11
CA PHE A 11 -6.85 -2.10 11.19
C PHE A 11 -6.80 -3.38 10.38
N GLU A 12 -7.60 -4.34 10.84
CA GLU A 12 -8.08 -5.46 10.05
C GLU A 12 -8.75 -4.85 8.80
N ALA A 13 -8.07 -4.95 7.66
CA ALA A 13 -8.59 -4.44 6.40
C ALA A 13 -9.76 -5.33 5.98
N ARG A 14 -10.96 -5.05 6.49
CA ARG A 14 -12.19 -5.48 5.84
C ARG A 14 -12.23 -4.76 4.51
N GLY A 15 -11.95 -5.54 3.46
CA GLY A 15 -11.91 -5.07 2.08
C GLY A 15 -13.15 -4.24 1.77
N ILE A 16 -12.92 -2.97 1.47
CA ILE A 16 -13.93 -2.13 0.83
C ILE A 16 -13.94 -2.60 -0.63
N SER A 17 -14.70 -3.66 -0.90
CA SER A 17 -15.12 -4.04 -2.25
C SER A 17 -16.20 -3.05 -2.71
N MET A 18 -15.81 -1.80 -2.94
CA MET A 18 -16.66 -0.86 -3.67
C MET A 18 -16.18 -0.90 -5.11
N ALA A 19 -17.07 -1.29 -6.02
CA ALA A 19 -16.82 -1.34 -7.44
C ALA A 19 -16.50 0.08 -7.94
N VAL A 20 -15.22 0.46 -7.88
CA VAL A 20 -14.72 1.68 -8.49
C VAL A 20 -13.84 1.26 -9.65
N SER A 21 -14.47 0.95 -10.78
CA SER A 21 -13.82 0.60 -12.04
C SER A 21 -12.95 1.73 -12.63
N GLU A 22 -12.85 2.87 -11.95
CA GLU A 22 -12.23 4.09 -12.47
C GLU A 22 -10.92 4.47 -11.77
N PHE A 23 -10.62 3.93 -10.58
CA PHE A 23 -9.38 4.25 -9.85
C PHE A 23 -8.46 3.04 -9.72
N VAL A 24 -7.17 3.28 -9.91
CA VAL A 24 -6.13 2.28 -9.67
C VAL A 24 -6.01 2.08 -8.16
N LEU A 25 -6.39 0.89 -7.69
CA LEU A 25 -6.31 0.49 -6.30
C LEU A 25 -5.10 -0.43 -6.11
N PHE A 26 -4.36 -0.20 -5.03
CA PHE A 26 -3.23 -1.02 -4.63
C PHE A 26 -3.39 -1.46 -3.18
N ASP A 27 -3.08 -2.73 -2.92
CA ASP A 27 -3.10 -3.31 -1.59
C ASP A 27 -1.71 -3.27 -0.99
N ARG A 28 -1.61 -2.78 0.25
CA ARG A 28 -0.34 -2.69 1.00
C ARG A 28 -0.36 -3.65 2.18
N VAL A 29 0.65 -4.52 2.24
CA VAL A 29 0.82 -5.50 3.32
C VAL A 29 2.16 -5.26 4.01
N VAL A 30 2.16 -5.29 5.35
CA VAL A 30 3.38 -5.23 6.17
C VAL A 30 3.34 -6.36 7.20
N THR A 31 4.30 -7.28 7.14
CA THR A 31 4.36 -8.46 8.00
C THR A 31 5.68 -8.53 8.73
N LYS A 32 5.65 -9.04 9.97
CA LYS A 32 6.87 -9.30 10.74
C LYS A 32 7.46 -10.63 10.30
N HIS A 33 8.76 -10.64 9.98
CA HIS A 33 9.51 -11.84 9.61
C HIS A 33 10.80 -11.92 10.44
N GLY A 34 10.73 -12.62 11.57
CA GLY A 34 11.84 -12.75 12.52
C GLY A 34 12.24 -11.39 13.11
N ARG A 35 13.48 -10.96 12.84
CA ARG A 35 14.05 -9.66 13.25
C ARG A 35 13.81 -8.53 12.22
N THR A 36 13.11 -8.82 11.13
CA THR A 36 12.86 -7.89 10.04
C THR A 36 11.37 -7.74 9.79
N TRP A 37 11.00 -6.72 9.04
CA TRP A 37 9.65 -6.41 8.60
C TRP A 37 9.63 -6.45 7.09
N ARG A 38 8.80 -7.33 6.54
CA ARG A 38 8.57 -7.37 5.09
C ARG A 38 7.41 -6.47 4.76
N TRP A 39 7.50 -5.81 3.63
CA TRP A 39 6.41 -5.06 3.06
C TRP A 39 6.24 -5.43 1.60
N SER A 40 5.00 -5.38 1.13
CA SER A 40 4.64 -5.61 -0.27
C SER A 40 3.47 -4.75 -0.68
N ILE A 41 3.42 -4.45 -1.97
CA ILE A 41 2.32 -3.77 -2.63
C ILE A 41 1.87 -4.64 -3.79
N SER A 42 0.57 -4.90 -3.86
CA SER A 42 -0.04 -5.67 -4.93
C SER A 42 -1.10 -4.85 -5.66
N ASP A 43 -1.40 -5.21 -6.89
CA ASP A 43 -2.60 -4.72 -7.57
C ASP A 43 -3.87 -5.44 -7.06
N GLN A 44 -5.04 -5.02 -7.52
CA GLN A 44 -6.33 -5.66 -7.20
C GLN A 44 -6.45 -7.10 -7.68
N LEU A 45 -5.63 -7.52 -8.64
CA LEU A 45 -5.57 -8.90 -9.13
C LEU A 45 -4.62 -9.75 -8.27
N GLY A 46 -4.08 -9.19 -7.18
CA GLY A 46 -3.13 -9.84 -6.29
C GLY A 46 -1.71 -9.96 -6.87
N ARG A 47 -1.42 -9.34 -8.01
CA ARG A 47 -0.08 -9.35 -8.62
C ARG A 47 0.84 -8.46 -7.80
N LEU A 48 1.96 -9.03 -7.36
CA LEU A 48 2.98 -8.32 -6.61
C LEU A 48 3.64 -7.26 -7.51
N LEU A 49 3.50 -6.00 -7.14
CA LEU A 49 4.11 -4.87 -7.86
C LEU A 49 5.47 -4.51 -7.27
N LEU A 50 5.53 -4.37 -5.94
CA LEU A 50 6.73 -3.98 -5.22
C LEU A 50 6.82 -4.72 -3.89
N ALA A 51 8.05 -4.98 -3.43
CA ALA A 51 8.29 -5.55 -2.11
C ALA A 51 9.64 -5.11 -1.57
N GLY A 52 9.79 -5.20 -0.26
CA GLY A 52 11.05 -4.93 0.41
C GLY A 52 11.07 -5.45 1.84
N THR A 53 12.22 -5.29 2.49
CA THR A 53 12.43 -5.70 3.87
C THR A 53 13.14 -4.61 4.63
N GLU A 54 12.67 -4.33 5.84
CA GLU A 54 13.23 -3.30 6.71
C GLU A 54 13.51 -3.85 8.11
N ARG A 55 14.38 -3.16 8.84
CA ARG A 55 14.74 -3.57 10.22
C ARG A 55 13.68 -3.16 11.24
N SER A 56 12.88 -2.14 10.96
CA SER A 56 11.87 -1.63 11.88
C SER A 56 10.49 -1.58 11.24
N LYS A 57 9.45 -1.67 12.08
CA LYS A 57 8.05 -1.57 11.65
C LYS A 57 7.77 -0.23 10.98
N SER A 58 8.26 0.86 11.59
CA SER A 58 8.05 2.22 11.09
C SER A 58 8.74 2.43 9.73
N ALA A 59 9.97 1.92 9.56
CA ALA A 59 10.66 1.95 8.28
C ALA A 59 9.90 1.17 7.21
N ALA A 60 9.41 -0.04 7.51
CA ALA A 60 8.61 -0.82 6.58
C ALA A 60 7.33 -0.09 6.15
N HIS A 61 6.61 0.53 7.10
CA HIS A 61 5.43 1.32 6.77
C HIS A 61 5.75 2.53 5.91
N TYR A 62 6.83 3.26 6.22
CA TYR A 62 7.26 4.41 5.44
C TYR A 62 7.65 4.00 4.02
N MET A 63 8.47 2.96 3.87
CA MET A 63 8.93 2.49 2.56
C MET A 63 7.77 1.97 1.72
N ALA A 64 6.85 1.22 2.32
CA ALA A 64 5.64 0.77 1.65
C ALA A 64 4.73 1.94 1.24
N ALA A 65 4.54 2.95 2.09
CA ALA A 65 3.78 4.14 1.73
C ALA A 65 4.45 4.93 0.60
N ARG A 66 5.77 5.13 0.68
CA ARG A 66 6.56 5.82 -0.34
C ARG A 66 6.47 5.11 -1.69
N ALA A 67 6.64 3.80 -1.71
CA ALA A 67 6.52 2.99 -2.92
C ALA A 67 5.11 3.07 -3.52
N MET A 68 4.06 3.07 -2.68
CA MET A 68 2.68 3.24 -3.15
C MET A 68 2.45 4.64 -3.74
N PHE A 69 2.97 5.70 -3.13
CA PHE A 69 2.93 7.04 -3.70
C PHE A 69 3.65 7.11 -5.05
N GLN A 70 4.81 6.47 -5.19
CA GLN A 70 5.50 6.39 -6.47
C GLN A 70 4.66 5.65 -7.51
N LEU A 71 4.04 4.52 -7.15
CA LEU A 71 3.12 3.81 -8.04
C LEU A 71 1.96 4.69 -8.48
N LEU A 72 1.34 5.45 -7.58
CA LEU A 72 0.26 6.38 -7.91
C LEU A 72 0.72 7.54 -8.82
N LEU A 73 1.96 8.00 -8.69
CA LEU A 73 2.53 9.01 -9.58
C LEU A 73 2.87 8.44 -10.96
N THR A 74 3.35 7.20 -11.03
CA THR A 74 3.74 6.54 -12.29
C THR A 74 2.57 5.89 -13.01
N ALA A 75 1.55 5.47 -12.28
CA ALA A 75 0.25 5.14 -12.83
C ALA A 75 -0.33 6.47 -13.27
N SER A 76 0.09 6.93 -14.46
CA SER A 76 -0.60 7.99 -15.19
C SER A 76 -2.06 7.60 -15.11
N TYR A 77 -2.85 8.36 -14.34
CA TYR A 77 -4.27 8.19 -14.16
C TYR A 77 -4.82 7.77 -15.53
N ARG A 78 -5.16 6.49 -15.71
CA ARG A 78 -5.58 6.01 -17.03
C ARG A 78 -7.04 6.43 -17.19
N SER A 79 -7.26 7.74 -17.24
CA SER A 79 -8.45 8.32 -17.81
C SER A 79 -8.31 8.15 -19.32
N GLY A 80 -9.25 7.38 -19.85
CA GLY A 80 -9.25 6.78 -21.17
C GLY A 80 -9.91 5.42 -21.00
N MET A 81 -11.22 5.32 -20.74
CA MET A 81 -12.27 5.95 -21.56
C MET A 81 -11.86 6.01 -23.04
N ASN A 82 -11.54 4.83 -23.57
CA ASN A 82 -11.61 4.57 -25.00
C ASN A 82 -12.74 3.55 -25.17
N SER A 83 -13.97 4.05 -25.03
CA SER A 83 -15.12 3.46 -25.70
C SER A 83 -14.84 3.48 -27.20
N THR A 84 -14.60 2.31 -27.78
CA THR A 84 -14.81 1.99 -29.20
C THR A 84 -15.20 0.53 -29.29
#